data_AF-A0A1B2DDB9-F1
#
_entry.id   AF-A0A1B2DDB9-F1
#
_cell.length_a   1.000
_cell.length_b   1.000
_cell.length_c   1.000
_cell.angle_alpha   90.00
_cell.angle_beta   90.00
_cell.angle_gamma   90.00
#
_symmetry.space_group_name_H-M   'P 1'
#
loop_
_entity.id
_entity.type
_entity.pdbx_description
1 polymer ?
#
loop_
_entity_poly.entity_id
_entity_poly.type
_entity_poly.pdbx_seq_one_letter_code
_entity_poly.pdbx_strand_id
1 'polypeptide(L)' 'MGERTKPSGLPDSNSSPTGTKTKVNYNDPDLDNIRSLERENEAADILAKNGFKIEQNPKVENTLKTQIIK' A
#
# COMPACT_ATOMS: atom_id res chain seq x y z
N MET A 1 -10.59 -17.08 16.26
CA MET A 1 -10.44 -16.81 14.81
C MET A 1 -11.17 -15.52 14.53
N GLY A 2 -10.49 -14.43 14.18
CA GLY A 2 -11.15 -13.15 13.90
C GLY A 2 -11.93 -13.17 12.58
N GLU A 3 -12.95 -12.31 12.47
CA GLU A 3 -13.64 -12.11 11.19
C GLU A 3 -12.66 -11.58 10.14
N ARG A 4 -12.62 -12.22 8.97
CA ARG A 4 -11.79 -11.77 7.85
C ARG A 4 -12.49 -10.62 7.15
N THR A 5 -11.74 -9.57 6.82
CA THR A 5 -12.21 -8.51 5.93
C THR A 5 -12.64 -9.13 4.59
N LYS A 6 -13.86 -8.84 4.16
CA LYS A 6 -14.38 -9.25 2.86
C LYS A 6 -14.01 -8.22 1.79
N PRO A 7 -13.86 -8.63 0.51
CA PRO A 7 -13.74 -7.69 -0.60
C PRO A 7 -14.89 -6.68 -0.60
N SER A 8 -14.59 -5.44 -0.98
CA SER A 8 -15.58 -4.37 -1.09
C SER A 8 -16.41 -4.47 -2.38
N GLY A 9 -15.90 -5.19 -3.38
CA GLY A 9 -16.54 -5.43 -4.67
C GLY A 9 -16.04 -6.73 -5.32
N LEU A 10 -16.39 -6.93 -6.59
CA LEU A 10 -15.91 -8.06 -7.38
C LEU A 10 -14.45 -7.83 -7.83
N PRO A 11 -13.66 -8.90 -8.06
CA PRO A 11 -12.35 -8.77 -8.69
C PRO A 11 -12.42 -8.12 -10.07
N ASP A 12 -11.46 -7.23 -10.37
CA ASP A 12 -11.31 -6.53 -11.65
C ASP A 12 -9.83 -6.32 -11.94
N SER A 13 -9.32 -6.92 -13.02
CA SER A 13 -7.90 -6.83 -13.40
C SER A 13 -7.45 -5.41 -13.77
N ASN A 14 -8.38 -4.52 -14.09
CA ASN A 14 -8.11 -3.12 -14.44
C ASN A 14 -8.23 -2.18 -13.22
N SER A 15 -8.67 -2.70 -12.07
CA SER A 15 -8.72 -1.93 -10.83
C SER A 15 -7.32 -1.54 -10.36
N SER A 16 -7.22 -0.33 -9.82
CA SER A 16 -5.98 0.24 -9.28
C SER A 16 -6.27 0.89 -7.91
N PRO A 17 -5.31 0.89 -6.98
CA PRO A 17 -5.46 1.59 -5.71
C PRO A 17 -5.60 3.11 -5.93
N THR A 18 -6.31 3.78 -5.03
CA THR A 18 -6.45 5.24 -5.02
C THR A 18 -5.33 5.91 -4.22
N GLY A 19 -5.25 7.24 -4.27
CA GLY A 19 -4.24 8.00 -3.53
C GLY A 19 -2.93 8.15 -4.32
N THR A 20 -1.82 8.37 -3.61
CA THR A 20 -0.50 8.52 -4.26
C THR A 20 0.31 7.26 -4.07
N LYS A 21 0.77 6.66 -5.16
CA LYS A 21 1.70 5.53 -5.13
C LYS A 21 2.99 5.91 -4.40
N THR A 22 3.49 5.01 -3.55
CA THR A 22 4.72 5.23 -2.79
C THR A 22 5.92 5.27 -3.75
N LYS A 23 6.71 6.33 -3.69
CA LYS A 23 7.90 6.49 -4.54
C LYS A 23 9.07 5.71 -3.96
N VAL A 24 9.69 4.86 -4.78
CA VAL A 24 10.88 4.09 -4.40
C VAL A 24 12.13 4.85 -4.81
N ASN A 25 13.03 5.13 -3.87
CA ASN A 25 14.35 5.65 -4.17
C ASN A 25 15.31 4.49 -4.44
N TYR A 26 15.54 4.18 -5.71
CA TYR A 26 16.44 3.08 -6.11
C TYR A 26 17.92 3.33 -5.82
N ASN A 27 18.28 4.53 -5.37
CA ASN A 27 19.63 4.86 -4.91
C ASN A 27 19.77 4.79 -3.38
N ASP A 28 18.75 4.32 -2.65
CA ASP A 28 18.86 4.12 -1.21
C ASP A 28 19.89 3.02 -0.91
N PRO A 29 20.89 3.28 -0.04
CA PRO A 29 21.85 2.25 0.36
C PRO A 29 21.20 1.09 1.14
N ASP A 30 20.00 1.29 1.69
CA ASP A 30 19.23 0.29 2.42
C ASP A 30 18.31 -0.50 1.47
N LEU A 31 18.78 -1.67 1.02
CA LEU A 31 18.04 -2.54 0.10
C LEU A 31 16.73 -3.09 0.70
N ASP A 32 16.66 -3.24 2.03
CA ASP A 32 15.45 -3.71 2.69
C ASP A 32 14.36 -2.64 2.66
N ASN A 33 14.74 -1.35 2.74
CA ASN A 33 13.82 -0.24 2.54
C ASN A 33 13.24 -0.25 1.12
N ILE A 34 14.09 -0.37 0.09
CA ILE A 34 13.64 -0.46 -1.32
C ILE A 34 12.64 -1.60 -1.49
N ARG A 35 13.01 -2.82 -1.05
CA ARG A 35 12.18 -4.02 -1.16
C ARG A 35 10.84 -3.88 -0.44
N SER A 36 10.83 -3.21 0.71
CA SER A 36 9.62 -2.99 1.50
C SER A 36 8.64 -2.09 0.77
N LEU A 37 9.11 -0.99 0.18
CA LEU A 37 8.28 -0.04 -0.58
C LEU A 37 7.76 -0.66 -1.89
N GLU A 38 8.56 -1.49 -2.56
CA GLU A 38 8.11 -2.24 -3.74
C GLU A 38 6.96 -3.19 -3.41
N ARG A 39 7.10 -3.95 -2.32
CA ARG A 39 6.07 -4.90 -1.87
C ARG A 39 4.80 -4.22 -1.39
N GLU A 40 4.91 -3.07 -0.72
CA GLU A 40 3.76 -2.26 -0.35
C GLU A 40 2.94 -1.89 -1.60
N ASN A 41 3.62 -1.38 -2.62
CA ASN A 41 3.01 -1.01 -3.89
C ASN A 41 2.40 -2.23 -4.61
N GLU A 42 3.13 -3.34 -4.70
CA GLU A 42 2.64 -4.58 -5.31
C GLU A 42 1.40 -5.12 -4.59
N ALA A 43 1.42 -5.14 -3.26
CA ALA A 43 0.29 -5.60 -2.46
C ALA A 43 -0.95 -4.73 -2.67
N ALA A 44 -0.78 -3.40 -2.76
CA ALA A 44 -1.88 -2.49 -3.04
C ALA A 44 -2.54 -2.79 -4.40
N ASP A 45 -1.72 -3.01 -5.45
CA ASP A 45 -2.19 -3.37 -6.78
C ASP A 45 -2.92 -4.73 -6.77
N ILE A 46 -2.37 -5.75 -6.10
CA ILE A 46 -2.99 -7.08 -5.99
C ILE A 46 -4.33 -7.01 -5.26
N LEU A 47 -4.40 -6.31 -4.13
CA LEU A 47 -5.63 -6.19 -3.33
C LEU A 47 -6.71 -5.44 -4.09
N ALA A 48 -6.36 -4.33 -4.77
CA ALA A 48 -7.28 -3.58 -5.60
C ALA A 48 -7.91 -4.45 -6.71
N LYS A 49 -7.09 -5.26 -7.38
CA LYS A 49 -7.53 -6.20 -8.42
C LYS A 49 -8.42 -7.33 -7.89
N ASN A 50 -8.27 -7.70 -6.62
CA ASN A 50 -9.10 -8.70 -5.96
C ASN A 50 -10.40 -8.13 -5.36
N GLY A 51 -10.77 -6.89 -5.70
CA GLY A 51 -12.04 -6.28 -5.31
C GLY A 51 -12.00 -5.57 -3.96
N PHE A 52 -10.82 -5.32 -3.40
CA PHE A 52 -10.69 -4.47 -2.20
C PHE A 52 -10.55 -3.00 -2.59
N LYS A 53 -11.22 -2.11 -1.85
CA LYS A 53 -10.97 -0.67 -1.97
C LYS A 53 -9.73 -0.29 -1.17
N ILE A 54 -8.63 -0.01 -1.86
CA ILE A 54 -7.33 0.34 -1.26
C ILE A 54 -7.00 1.79 -1.58
N GLU A 55 -6.60 2.55 -0.56
CA GLU A 55 -6.02 3.89 -0.70
C GLU A 55 -4.58 3.85 -0.18
N GLN A 56 -3.62 4.23 -1.04
CA GLN A 56 -2.21 4.39 -0.66
C GLN A 56 -1.93 5.80 -0.16
N ASN A 57 -1.06 5.89 0.86
CA ASN A 57 -0.71 7.15 1.51
C ASN A 57 -1.94 8.01 1.92
N PRO A 58 -2.94 7.43 2.61
CA PRO A 58 -4.17 8.14 2.95
C PRO A 58 -3.89 9.31 3.91
N LYS A 59 -4.69 10.37 3.79
CA LYS A 59 -4.71 11.46 4.77
C LYS A 59 -5.62 11.05 5.94
N VAL A 60 -5.04 10.38 6.92
CA VAL A 60 -5.72 10.04 8.17
C VAL A 60 -5.45 11.10 9.22
N GLU A 61 -6.50 11.77 9.70
CA GLU A 61 -6.41 12.68 10.84
C GLU A 61 -5.96 11.85 12.05
N ASN A 62 -4.80 12.20 12.62
CA ASN A 62 -4.22 11.61 13.82
C ASN A 62 -3.45 10.27 13.66
N THR A 63 -2.58 10.14 12.65
CA THR A 63 -1.54 9.08 12.65
C THR A 63 -0.15 9.65 12.93
N LEU A 64 0.53 9.09 13.94
CA LEU A 64 1.97 9.27 14.16
C LEU A 64 2.71 8.65 12.97
N LYS A 65 3.02 9.45 11.95
CA LYS A 65 4.14 9.12 11.07
C LYS A 65 5.39 9.19 11.94
N THR A 66 5.88 8.05 12.43
CA THR A 66 7.17 7.98 13.09
C THR A 66 8.21 8.39 12.07
N GLN A 67 8.59 9.67 12.09
CA GLN A 67 9.80 10.14 11.45
C GLN A 67 10.93 9.44 12.20
N ILE A 68 11.41 8.32 11.67
CA ILE A 68 12.71 7.80 12.06
C ILE A 68 13.70 8.82 11.52
N ILE A 69 14.06 9.76 12.40
CA ILE A 69 15.19 10.66 12.22
C ILE A 69 16.41 9.72 12.17
N LYS A 70 16.95 9.50 10.97
CA LYS A 70 18.33 9.02 10.78
C LYS A 70 19.25 10.24 10.83
#